data_AF-A0A7W5EPP9-F1
#
_entry.id   AF-A0A7W5EPP9-F1
#
_cell.length_a   1.000
_cell.length_b   1.000
_cell.length_c   1.000
_cell.angle_alpha   90.00
_cell.angle_beta   90.00
_cell.angle_gamma   90.00
#
_symmetry.space_group_name_H-M   'P 1'
#
loop_
_entity.id
_entity.type
_entity.pdbx_description
1 polymer ?
#
loop_
_entity_poly.entity_id
_entity_poly.type
_entity_poly.pdbx_seq_one_letter_code
_entity_poly.pdbx_strand_id
1 'polypeptide(L)'
;MSESMMERSGLNLAPSKQSLPYLDSSTQPATPHRFDHTADGPNQYQYVPVAPQRLDDPGHPDHALFQQARGHITAIDHSLGRTPDAHTDQLASAAAVQARADGLQRIDQMALSTDGQRVWGVQTPPGRTDHLFDLRTSVPTAEAMTPMHQSGAQWPQAMQQFERTQQQQQQQAQSQQVSQTQPQAQGPVMSHGGPGM
;
A
#
# COMPACT_ATOMS: atom_id res chain seq x y z
N MET A 1 16.74 -2.35 -33.54
CA MET A 1 17.13 -3.54 -32.74
C MET A 1 16.13 -3.66 -31.62
N SER A 2 15.48 -4.82 -31.46
CA SER A 2 14.32 -4.99 -30.57
C SER A 2 14.75 -5.14 -29.11
N GLU A 3 14.15 -4.35 -28.23
CA GLU A 3 14.34 -4.29 -26.77
C GLU A 3 14.34 -5.69 -26.12
N SER A 4 13.46 -6.58 -26.61
CA SER A 4 13.29 -7.96 -26.14
C SER A 4 14.50 -8.89 -26.34
N MET A 5 15.48 -8.54 -27.19
CA MET A 5 16.71 -9.33 -27.38
C MET A 5 17.83 -8.93 -26.41
N MET A 6 17.81 -7.71 -25.87
CA MET A 6 18.74 -7.28 -24.82
C MET A 6 18.33 -7.82 -23.45
N GLU A 7 17.03 -8.04 -23.23
CA GLU A 7 16.49 -8.60 -21.97
C GLU A 7 16.78 -10.09 -21.77
N ARG A 8 16.81 -10.89 -22.85
CA ARG A 8 17.12 -12.34 -22.78
C ARG A 8 18.62 -12.63 -22.73
N SER A 9 19.44 -11.68 -23.15
CA SER A 9 20.90 -11.79 -23.18
C SER A 9 21.43 -11.01 -21.99
N GLY A 10 21.25 -11.54 -20.77
CA GLY A 10 21.67 -10.88 -19.53
C GLY A 10 22.98 -10.14 -19.73
N LEU A 11 22.92 -8.80 -19.63
CA LEU A 11 24.04 -7.91 -19.93
C LEU A 11 25.14 -8.22 -18.92
N ASN A 12 26.12 -9.03 -19.32
CA ASN A 12 27.22 -9.47 -18.47
C ASN A 12 28.25 -8.33 -18.36
N LEU A 13 27.92 -7.34 -17.53
CA LEU A 13 28.66 -6.10 -17.34
C LEU A 13 29.87 -6.28 -16.40
N ALA A 14 30.74 -7.22 -16.76
CA ALA A 14 32.00 -7.54 -16.06
C ALA A 14 31.80 -8.17 -14.65
N PRO A 15 32.86 -8.72 -14.01
CA PRO A 15 32.73 -9.51 -12.77
C PRO A 15 32.34 -8.70 -11.52
N SER A 16 32.14 -7.39 -11.63
CA SER A 16 31.86 -6.50 -10.50
C SER A 16 30.38 -6.55 -10.08
N LYS A 17 30.16 -6.84 -8.79
CA LYS A 17 28.84 -6.93 -8.12
C LYS A 17 28.33 -5.58 -7.59
N GLN A 18 28.77 -4.46 -8.15
CA GLN A 18 28.47 -3.11 -7.65
C GLN A 18 27.32 -2.45 -8.42
N SER A 19 26.23 -2.09 -7.72
CA SER A 19 25.11 -1.36 -8.33
C SER A 19 25.63 -0.15 -9.11
N LEU A 20 25.37 -0.13 -10.42
CA LEU A 20 25.89 0.91 -11.30
C LEU A 20 24.91 2.09 -11.30
N PRO A 21 25.35 3.30 -10.94
CA PRO A 21 24.53 4.48 -11.09
C PRO A 21 24.32 4.77 -12.58
N TYR A 22 23.08 5.07 -12.98
CA TYR A 22 22.78 5.61 -14.30
C TYR A 22 21.83 6.81 -14.16
N LEU A 23 21.89 7.71 -15.14
CA LEU A 23 20.95 8.81 -15.28
C LEU A 23 19.87 8.38 -16.25
N ASP A 24 18.63 8.33 -15.77
CA ASP A 24 17.47 8.16 -16.64
C ASP A 24 17.14 9.50 -17.29
N SER A 25 17.36 9.60 -18.59
CA SER A 25 17.07 10.78 -19.41
C SER A 25 15.61 10.84 -19.90
N SER A 26 14.76 9.89 -19.50
CA SER A 26 13.33 9.89 -19.82
C SER A 26 12.53 10.98 -19.09
N THR A 27 13.10 11.58 -18.03
CA THR A 27 12.53 12.67 -17.23
C THR A 27 13.41 13.93 -17.25
N GLN A 28 12.83 15.11 -17.00
CA GLN A 28 13.57 16.37 -16.85
C GLN A 28 13.28 17.04 -15.49
N PRO A 29 14.30 17.23 -14.63
CA PRO A 29 15.70 16.86 -14.81
C PRO A 29 15.90 15.32 -14.78
N ALA A 30 17.00 14.85 -15.39
CA ALA A 30 17.33 13.43 -15.43
C ALA A 30 17.43 12.87 -14.01
N THR A 31 16.74 11.75 -13.77
CA THR A 31 16.64 11.15 -12.43
C THR A 31 17.78 10.16 -12.23
N PRO A 32 18.55 10.23 -11.13
CA PRO A 32 19.56 9.23 -10.81
C PRO A 32 18.89 7.91 -10.41
N HIS A 33 19.22 6.83 -11.10
CA HIS A 33 18.79 5.47 -10.77
C HIS A 33 20.01 4.55 -10.57
N ARG A 34 19.76 3.34 -10.07
CA ARG A 34 20.78 2.29 -9.94
C ARG A 34 20.34 1.06 -10.72
N PHE A 35 21.26 0.46 -11.45
CA PHE A 35 21.11 -0.91 -11.92
C PHE A 35 21.50 -1.84 -10.79
N ASP A 36 20.54 -2.58 -10.25
CA ASP A 36 20.82 -3.69 -9.34
C ASP A 36 21.14 -4.95 -10.16
N HIS A 37 22.16 -5.69 -9.73
CA HIS A 37 22.60 -6.89 -10.43
C HIS A 37 21.52 -7.98 -10.36
N THR A 38 20.97 -8.36 -11.51
CA THR A 38 19.93 -9.40 -11.64
C THR A 38 20.50 -10.83 -11.66
N ALA A 39 21.76 -11.03 -11.23
CA ALA A 39 22.44 -12.33 -11.30
C ALA A 39 22.12 -13.26 -10.11
N ASP A 40 22.04 -12.74 -8.88
CA ASP A 40 21.86 -13.53 -7.65
C ASP A 40 20.90 -12.89 -6.62
N GLY A 41 20.07 -11.92 -7.04
CA GLY A 41 19.07 -11.26 -6.19
C GLY A 41 17.69 -11.92 -6.24
N PRO A 42 16.74 -11.55 -5.36
CA PRO A 42 15.37 -12.07 -5.38
C PRO A 42 14.63 -11.80 -6.70
N ASN A 43 15.14 -10.87 -7.53
CA ASN A 43 14.61 -10.49 -8.83
C ASN A 43 15.56 -10.91 -9.97
N GLN A 44 16.05 -12.15 -9.92
CA GLN A 44 16.91 -12.73 -10.95
C GLN A 44 16.27 -12.65 -12.35
N TYR A 45 16.97 -12.04 -13.31
CA TYR A 45 16.53 -11.83 -14.71
C TYR A 45 15.16 -11.16 -14.91
N GLN A 46 14.62 -10.53 -13.87
CA GLN A 46 13.32 -9.87 -13.91
C GLN A 46 13.55 -8.37 -14.03
N TYR A 47 12.98 -7.73 -15.07
CA TYR A 47 12.78 -6.29 -15.03
C TYR A 47 11.79 -6.00 -13.90
N VAL A 48 12.27 -5.37 -12.84
CA VAL A 48 11.41 -4.78 -11.82
C VAL A 48 11.28 -3.32 -12.19
N PRO A 49 10.10 -2.85 -12.63
CA PRO A 49 9.88 -1.43 -12.79
C PRO A 49 10.22 -0.75 -11.46
N VAL A 50 11.21 0.14 -11.46
CA VAL A 50 11.43 1.02 -10.33
C VAL A 50 10.23 1.96 -10.33
N ALA A 51 9.29 1.74 -9.42
CA ALA A 51 8.18 2.67 -9.26
C ALA A 51 8.76 4.10 -9.10
N PRO A 52 8.14 5.11 -9.74
CA PRO A 52 8.54 6.49 -9.55
C PRO A 52 8.76 6.79 -8.07
N GLN A 53 9.86 7.44 -7.71
CA GLN A 53 10.17 7.66 -6.29
C GLN A 53 9.15 8.55 -5.57
N ARG A 54 8.36 9.31 -6.34
CA ARG A 54 7.34 10.20 -5.81
C ARG A 54 5.96 9.72 -6.21
N LEU A 55 5.04 9.74 -5.25
CA LEU A 55 3.66 9.30 -5.45
C LEU A 55 2.82 10.26 -6.31
N ASP A 56 3.27 11.51 -6.50
CA ASP A 56 2.61 12.49 -7.36
C ASP A 56 2.86 12.25 -8.86
N ASP A 57 3.76 11.32 -9.21
CA ASP A 57 3.96 10.87 -10.58
C ASP A 57 2.74 10.04 -11.06
N PRO A 58 2.10 10.38 -12.19
CA PRO A 58 0.97 9.62 -12.74
C PRO A 58 1.25 8.13 -13.03
N GLY A 59 2.52 7.76 -13.24
CA GLY A 59 2.96 6.38 -13.44
C GLY A 59 3.14 5.58 -12.14
N HIS A 60 3.01 6.22 -10.97
CA HIS A 60 3.16 5.54 -9.69
C HIS A 60 1.94 4.65 -9.39
N PRO A 61 2.11 3.39 -8.93
CA PRO A 61 1.00 2.49 -8.61
C PRO A 61 0.01 3.08 -7.59
N ASP A 62 0.49 3.91 -6.66
CA ASP A 62 -0.33 4.58 -5.65
C ASP A 62 -0.61 6.07 -5.94
N HIS A 63 -0.47 6.51 -7.19
CA HIS A 63 -0.84 7.87 -7.59
C HIS A 63 -2.30 8.19 -7.19
N ALA A 64 -3.21 7.25 -7.40
CA ALA A 64 -4.62 7.43 -7.03
C ALA A 64 -4.82 7.63 -5.52
N LEU A 65 -4.07 6.90 -4.67
CA LEU A 65 -4.16 7.05 -3.21
C LEU A 65 -3.59 8.40 -2.77
N PHE A 66 -2.48 8.85 -3.38
CA PHE A 66 -1.93 10.18 -3.17
C PHE A 66 -2.94 11.27 -3.52
N GLN A 67 -3.62 11.18 -4.67
CA GLN A 67 -4.63 12.17 -5.06
C GLN A 67 -5.82 12.21 -4.08
N GLN A 68 -6.24 11.06 -3.54
CA GLN A 68 -7.27 11.01 -2.48
C GLN A 68 -6.79 11.75 -1.22
N ALA A 69 -5.60 11.41 -0.72
CA ALA A 69 -5.02 12.07 0.46
C ALA A 69 -4.90 13.59 0.24
N ARG A 70 -4.38 14.00 -0.91
CA ARG A 70 -4.20 15.40 -1.30
C ARG A 70 -5.52 16.16 -1.36
N GLY A 71 -6.58 15.55 -1.91
CA GLY A 71 -7.91 16.13 -1.96
C GLY A 71 -8.47 16.41 -0.55
N HIS A 72 -8.34 15.44 0.36
CA HIS A 72 -8.78 15.61 1.76
C HIS A 72 -7.97 16.67 2.50
N ILE A 73 -6.64 16.66 2.37
CA ILE A 73 -5.78 17.65 3.05
C ILE A 73 -5.99 19.05 2.47
N THR A 74 -6.23 19.18 1.17
CA THR A 74 -6.65 20.44 0.54
C THR A 74 -7.94 20.97 1.16
N ALA A 75 -8.93 20.11 1.39
CA ALA A 75 -10.16 20.51 2.07
C ALA A 75 -9.91 20.94 3.53
N ILE A 76 -8.99 20.27 4.23
CA ILE A 76 -8.54 20.68 5.57
C ILE A 76 -7.88 22.07 5.51
N ASP A 77 -6.93 22.31 4.60
CA ASP A 77 -6.28 23.61 4.45
C ASP A 77 -7.28 24.73 4.19
N HIS A 78 -8.24 24.51 3.29
CA HIS A 78 -9.31 25.47 3.03
C HIS A 78 -10.18 25.73 4.26
N SER A 79 -10.50 24.70 5.05
CA SER A 79 -11.26 24.86 6.30
C SER A 79 -10.52 25.71 7.35
N LEU A 80 -9.19 25.75 7.28
CA LEU A 80 -8.31 26.56 8.13
C LEU A 80 -8.00 27.93 7.53
N GLY A 81 -8.56 28.28 6.36
CA GLY A 81 -8.26 29.52 5.65
C GLY A 81 -6.88 29.57 5.01
N ARG A 82 -6.26 28.41 4.77
CA ARG A 82 -4.97 28.27 4.09
C ARG A 82 -5.16 27.97 2.61
N THR A 83 -4.23 28.45 1.80
CA THR A 83 -4.11 28.05 0.39
C THR A 83 -3.24 26.80 0.30
N PRO A 84 -3.67 25.75 -0.42
CA PRO A 84 -2.86 24.57 -0.66
C PRO A 84 -1.51 24.93 -1.28
N ASP A 85 -0.43 24.34 -0.75
CA ASP A 85 0.94 24.62 -1.16
C ASP A 85 1.80 23.33 -1.13
N ALA A 86 3.13 23.49 -1.19
CA ALA A 86 4.04 22.34 -1.16
C ALA A 86 3.92 21.51 0.14
N HIS A 87 3.49 22.09 1.26
CA HIS A 87 3.29 21.38 2.52
C HIS A 87 2.05 20.49 2.48
N THR A 88 1.00 20.91 1.75
CA THR A 88 -0.17 20.07 1.44
C THR A 88 0.27 18.81 0.70
N ASP A 89 1.11 18.95 -0.33
CA ASP A 89 1.57 17.83 -1.15
C ASP A 89 2.51 16.88 -0.36
N GLN A 90 3.40 17.44 0.45
CA GLN A 90 4.29 16.68 1.34
C GLN A 90 3.50 15.85 2.36
N LEU A 91 2.54 16.47 3.04
CA LEU A 91 1.69 15.79 4.00
C LEU A 91 0.81 14.71 3.33
N ALA A 92 0.32 14.97 2.11
CA ALA A 92 -0.44 13.99 1.34
C ALA A 92 0.40 12.78 0.91
N SER A 93 1.65 13.00 0.52
CA SER A 93 2.59 11.91 0.22
C SER A 93 2.84 11.04 1.44
N ALA A 94 3.15 11.65 2.59
CA ALA A 94 3.34 10.91 3.85
C ALA A 94 2.07 10.17 4.28
N ALA A 95 0.89 10.80 4.16
CA ALA A 95 -0.39 10.18 4.47
C ALA A 95 -0.70 8.97 3.60
N ALA A 96 -0.43 9.03 2.29
CA ALA A 96 -0.68 7.91 1.37
C ALA A 96 0.25 6.72 1.67
N VAL A 97 1.53 6.97 1.97
CA VAL A 97 2.47 5.92 2.37
C VAL A 97 2.05 5.27 3.69
N GLN A 98 1.70 6.08 4.70
CA GLN A 98 1.25 5.58 6.00
C GLN A 98 -0.08 4.80 5.87
N ALA A 99 -1.01 5.28 5.04
CA ALA A 99 -2.26 4.57 4.76
C ALA A 99 -2.01 3.17 4.20
N ARG A 100 -1.03 2.99 3.30
CA ARG A 100 -0.64 1.65 2.83
C ARG A 100 -0.08 0.79 3.95
N ALA A 101 0.85 1.33 4.74
CA ALA A 101 1.43 0.60 5.87
C ALA A 101 0.35 0.11 6.85
N ASP A 102 -0.69 0.93 7.07
CA ASP A 102 -1.83 0.63 7.95
C ASP A 102 -2.91 -0.25 7.29
N GLY A 103 -2.69 -0.72 6.06
CA GLY A 103 -3.58 -1.66 5.39
C GLY A 103 -4.73 -1.02 4.59
N LEU A 104 -4.79 0.30 4.47
CA LEU A 104 -5.84 0.98 3.73
C LEU A 104 -5.65 0.78 2.22
N GLN A 105 -6.75 0.52 1.54
CA GLN A 105 -6.84 0.43 0.08
C GLN A 105 -7.19 1.78 -0.55
N ARG A 106 -7.97 2.59 0.16
CA ARG A 106 -8.43 3.93 -0.20
C ARG A 106 -8.58 4.79 1.06
N ILE A 107 -8.75 6.10 0.88
CA ILE A 107 -9.01 7.04 1.97
C ILE A 107 -10.38 7.67 1.76
N ASP A 108 -11.34 7.29 2.59
CA ASP A 108 -12.73 7.78 2.49
C ASP A 108 -12.88 9.16 3.12
N GLN A 109 -12.20 9.42 4.24
CA GLN A 109 -12.19 10.72 4.92
C GLN A 109 -10.85 10.95 5.62
N MET A 110 -10.45 12.22 5.76
CA MET A 110 -9.41 12.63 6.69
C MET A 110 -9.85 13.81 7.57
N ALA A 111 -9.31 13.88 8.77
CA ALA A 111 -9.57 14.96 9.72
C ALA A 111 -8.31 15.35 10.49
N LEU A 112 -8.17 16.64 10.79
CA LEU A 112 -7.15 17.13 11.70
C LEU A 112 -7.57 16.82 13.15
N SER A 113 -6.61 16.34 13.94
CA SER A 113 -6.78 16.17 15.39
C SER A 113 -7.02 17.51 16.09
N THR A 114 -7.69 17.46 17.25
CA THR A 114 -8.06 18.67 18.02
C THR A 114 -6.86 19.52 18.43
N ASP A 115 -5.69 18.92 18.66
CA ASP A 115 -4.43 19.60 18.99
C ASP A 115 -3.59 19.99 17.75
N GLY A 116 -4.08 19.68 16.55
CA GLY A 116 -3.40 19.96 15.28
C GLY A 116 -2.14 19.14 15.02
N GLN A 117 -1.81 18.16 15.85
CA GLN A 117 -0.53 17.43 15.76
C GLN A 117 -0.55 16.27 14.77
N ARG A 118 -1.74 15.79 14.41
CA ARG A 118 -1.93 14.65 13.51
C ARG A 118 -3.09 14.85 12.54
N VAL A 119 -2.95 14.31 11.35
CA VAL A 119 -4.08 14.04 10.44
C VAL A 119 -4.44 12.57 10.55
N TRP A 120 -5.71 12.30 10.77
CA TRP A 120 -6.29 10.96 10.80
C TRP A 120 -6.99 10.68 9.48
N GLY A 121 -6.88 9.46 8.98
CA GLY A 121 -7.60 8.98 7.80
C GLY A 121 -8.35 7.69 8.10
N VAL A 122 -9.47 7.47 7.43
CA VAL A 122 -10.29 6.25 7.59
C VAL A 122 -10.70 5.64 6.25
N GLN A 123 -10.91 4.32 6.27
CA GLN A 123 -11.60 3.58 5.24
C GLN A 123 -12.75 2.78 5.88
N THR A 124 -13.98 3.08 5.47
CA THR A 124 -15.18 2.43 5.99
C THR A 124 -15.59 1.26 5.08
N PRO A 125 -15.87 0.06 5.60
CA PRO A 125 -16.32 -1.04 4.77
C PRO A 125 -17.59 -0.70 3.95
N PRO A 126 -17.68 -1.12 2.68
CA PRO A 126 -18.85 -0.83 1.86
C PRO A 126 -20.17 -1.28 2.54
N GLY A 127 -21.20 -0.43 2.44
CA GLY A 127 -22.52 -0.71 3.02
C GLY A 127 -22.62 -0.46 4.53
N ARG A 128 -21.55 0.01 5.19
CA ARG A 128 -21.57 0.44 6.59
C ARG A 128 -21.65 1.96 6.70
N THR A 129 -22.37 2.40 7.72
CA THR A 129 -22.43 3.80 8.17
C THR A 129 -21.93 3.96 9.60
N ASP A 130 -21.77 2.85 10.33
CA ASP A 130 -21.07 2.81 11.61
C ASP A 130 -19.55 2.76 11.40
N HIS A 131 -18.80 3.44 12.26
CA HIS A 131 -17.33 3.56 12.19
C HIS A 131 -16.59 2.46 12.98
N LEU A 132 -17.28 1.37 13.32
CA LEU A 132 -16.77 0.32 14.23
C LEU A 132 -15.68 -0.54 13.58
N PHE A 133 -15.78 -0.73 12.26
CA PHE A 133 -14.88 -1.59 11.48
C PHE A 133 -14.01 -0.78 10.50
N ASP A 134 -13.88 0.52 10.74
CA ASP A 134 -13.01 1.37 9.93
C ASP A 134 -11.56 0.92 10.06
N LEU A 135 -10.87 0.79 8.93
CA LEU A 135 -9.41 0.86 8.94
C LEU A 135 -9.02 2.32 9.17
N ARG A 136 -7.98 2.53 9.98
CA ARG A 136 -7.56 3.87 10.39
C ARG A 136 -6.08 4.04 10.15
N THR A 137 -5.71 5.24 9.75
CA THR A 137 -4.33 5.68 9.62
C THR A 137 -4.15 7.01 10.34
N SER A 138 -2.92 7.32 10.75
CA SER A 138 -2.61 8.67 11.23
C SER A 138 -1.17 9.06 10.92
N VAL A 139 -1.00 10.30 10.50
CA VAL A 139 0.31 10.88 10.18
C VAL A 139 0.53 12.14 11.02
N PRO A 140 1.74 12.38 11.58
CA PRO A 140 2.07 13.64 12.20
C PRO A 140 1.95 14.79 11.19
N THR A 141 1.41 15.94 11.59
CA THR A 141 1.39 17.13 10.71
C THR A 141 2.79 17.66 10.42
N ALA A 142 3.78 17.33 11.26
CA ALA A 142 5.20 17.63 11.02
C ALA A 142 5.74 17.01 9.72
N GLU A 143 5.14 15.94 9.20
CA GLU A 143 5.51 15.35 7.90
C GLU A 143 5.27 16.29 6.71
N ALA A 144 4.53 17.37 6.92
CA ALA A 144 4.42 18.44 5.94
C ALA A 144 5.77 19.12 5.61
N MET A 145 6.79 18.92 6.45
CA MET A 145 8.17 19.38 6.24
C MET A 145 9.08 18.31 5.60
N THR A 146 8.57 17.10 5.38
CA THR A 146 9.30 15.99 4.79
C THR A 146 9.17 16.06 3.27
N PRO A 147 10.27 16.25 2.52
CA PRO A 147 10.21 16.25 1.06
C PRO A 147 9.59 14.97 0.49
N MET A 148 8.76 15.08 -0.55
CA MET A 148 7.99 13.95 -1.07
C MET A 148 8.82 12.76 -1.55
N HIS A 149 10.07 12.97 -1.97
CA HIS A 149 10.96 11.87 -2.34
C HIS A 149 11.40 11.06 -1.11
N GLN A 150 11.47 11.69 0.07
CA GLN A 150 11.87 11.04 1.32
C GLN A 150 10.70 10.23 1.92
N SER A 151 9.48 10.76 1.90
CA SER A 151 8.30 9.98 2.26
C SER A 151 8.05 8.86 1.26
N GLY A 152 8.16 9.15 -0.05
CA GLY A 152 7.99 8.16 -1.12
C GLY A 152 9.00 7.01 -1.07
N ALA A 153 10.24 7.26 -0.61
CA ALA A 153 11.23 6.20 -0.40
C ALA A 153 10.80 5.12 0.61
N GLN A 154 9.82 5.40 1.48
CA GLN A 154 9.28 4.44 2.45
C GLN A 154 8.17 3.56 1.85
N TRP A 155 7.67 3.90 0.65
CA TRP A 155 6.58 3.19 -0.01
C TRP A 155 6.81 1.68 -0.22
N PRO A 156 8.00 1.20 -0.66
CA PRO A 156 8.22 -0.23 -0.85
C PRO A 156 8.00 -1.04 0.44
N GLN A 157 8.42 -0.49 1.58
CA GLN A 157 8.22 -1.12 2.88
C GLN A 157 6.73 -1.09 3.28
N ALA A 158 6.04 0.03 3.05
CA ALA A 158 4.61 0.13 3.30
C ALA A 158 3.81 -0.88 2.46
N MET A 159 4.17 -1.08 1.19
CA MET A 159 3.51 -2.03 0.30
C MET A 159 3.73 -3.49 0.73
N GLN A 160 4.94 -3.86 1.15
CA GLN A 160 5.19 -5.20 1.70
C GLN A 160 4.35 -5.49 2.96
N GLN A 161 4.12 -4.48 3.81
CA GLN A 161 3.25 -4.62 4.99
C GLN A 161 1.78 -4.75 4.60
N PHE A 162 1.34 -3.96 3.62
CA PHE A 162 0.01 -4.04 3.04
C PHE A 162 -0.28 -5.45 2.50
N GLU A 163 0.60 -5.99 1.65
CA GLU A 163 0.46 -7.32 1.06
C GLU A 163 0.38 -8.43 2.11
N ARG A 164 1.23 -8.36 3.15
CA ARG A 164 1.22 -9.33 4.25
C ARG A 164 -0.10 -9.30 5.01
N THR A 165 -0.64 -8.11 5.27
CA THR A 165 -1.91 -7.93 5.98
C THR A 165 -3.08 -8.47 5.14
N GLN A 166 -3.07 -8.23 3.83
CA GLN A 166 -4.08 -8.77 2.91
C GLN A 166 -4.08 -10.31 2.86
N GLN A 167 -2.89 -10.93 2.83
CA GLN A 167 -2.78 -12.40 2.86
C GLN A 167 -3.32 -13.01 4.15
N GLN A 168 -3.06 -12.39 5.30
CA GLN A 168 -3.58 -12.86 6.59
C GLN A 168 -5.10 -12.78 6.66
N GLN A 169 -5.70 -11.71 6.14
CA GLN A 169 -7.16 -11.54 6.11
C GLN A 169 -7.84 -12.62 5.24
N GLN A 170 -7.26 -12.97 4.09
CA GLN A 170 -7.79 -14.04 3.22
C GLN A 170 -7.75 -15.41 3.90
N GLN A 171 -6.66 -15.75 4.62
CA GLN A 171 -6.55 -17.02 5.34
C GLN A 171 -7.57 -17.14 6.49
N GLN A 172 -7.85 -16.05 7.20
CA GLN A 172 -8.89 -16.03 8.25
C GLN A 172 -10.29 -16.20 7.66
N ALA A 173 -10.59 -15.57 6.52
CA ALA A 173 -11.90 -15.74 5.87
C ALA A 173 -12.14 -17.20 5.43
N GLN A 174 -11.11 -17.88 4.92
CA GLN A 174 -11.24 -19.25 4.44
C GLN A 174 -11.42 -20.27 5.59
N SER A 175 -10.78 -20.07 6.74
CA SER A 175 -10.93 -20.95 7.91
C SER A 175 -12.32 -20.83 8.59
N GLN A 176 -12.94 -19.65 8.55
CA GLN A 176 -14.31 -19.45 9.05
C GLN A 176 -15.38 -20.12 8.16
N GLN A 177 -15.15 -20.27 6.86
CA GLN A 177 -16.09 -20.98 5.97
C GLN A 177 -16.06 -22.50 6.17
N VAL A 178 -14.89 -23.10 6.43
CA VAL A 178 -14.77 -24.55 6.66
C VAL A 178 -15.42 -24.99 7.98
N SER A 179 -15.44 -24.10 8.99
CA SER A 179 -16.05 -24.41 10.30
C SER A 179 -17.58 -24.40 10.28
N GLN A 180 -18.22 -23.76 9.30
CA GLN A 180 -19.69 -23.69 9.18
C GLN A 180 -20.31 -24.82 8.34
N THR A 181 -19.51 -25.59 7.60
CA THR A 181 -20.01 -26.67 6.72
C THR A 181 -19.95 -28.06 7.34
N GLN A 182 -19.58 -28.21 8.62
CA GLN A 182 -19.64 -29.51 9.28
C GLN A 182 -21.11 -29.86 9.59
N PRO A 183 -21.72 -30.86 8.93
CA PRO A 183 -23.10 -31.24 9.22
C PRO A 183 -23.16 -31.75 10.67
N GLN A 184 -24.13 -31.27 11.44
CA GLN A 184 -24.52 -31.89 12.70
C GLN A 184 -24.88 -33.34 12.40
N ALA A 185 -23.93 -34.25 12.64
CA ALA A 185 -24.17 -35.69 12.59
C ALA A 185 -25.24 -35.99 13.65
N GLN A 186 -26.44 -36.29 13.15
CA GLN A 186 -27.59 -36.76 13.90
C GLN A 186 -27.13 -37.88 14.84
N GLY A 187 -27.31 -37.67 16.15
CA GLY A 187 -26.97 -38.66 17.16
C GLY A 187 -27.75 -39.97 16.92
N PRO A 188 -27.19 -41.13 17.29
CA PRO A 188 -27.83 -42.42 17.03
C PRO A 188 -29.18 -42.50 17.77
N VAL A 189 -30.26 -42.72 17.02
CA VAL A 189 -31.56 -43.11 17.61
C VAL A 189 -31.42 -44.53 18.16
N MET A 190 -31.26 -44.65 19.48
CA MET A 190 -31.37 -45.93 20.14
C MET A 190 -32.86 -46.34 20.10
N SER A 191 -33.18 -47.27 19.21
CA SER A 191 -34.46 -47.97 19.18
C SER A 191 -34.48 -48.97 20.33
N HIS A 192 -35.29 -48.70 21.35
CA HIS A 192 -35.51 -49.62 22.46
C HIS A 192 -36.76 -50.42 22.13
N GLY A 193 -36.57 -51.57 21.48
CA GLY A 193 -37.60 -52.60 21.37
C GLY A 193 -37.90 -53.20 22.74
N GLY A 194 -39.18 -53.18 23.12
CA GLY A 194 -39.69 -53.94 24.25
C GLY A 194 -40.76 -54.92 23.76
N PRO A 195 -40.64 -56.23 24.00
CA PRO A 195 -41.73 -57.18 23.83
C PRO A 195 -42.55 -57.20 25.13
N GLY A 196 -43.84 -56.84 25.03
CA GLY A 196 -44.81 -56.94 26.11
C GLY A 196 -45.90 -57.92 25.73
N MET A 197 -46.06 -58.95 26.58
CA MET A 197 -47.03 -60.04 26.55
C MET A 197 -48.49 -59.57 26.46
#